data_AF-A0A4Z0WHH1-F1
#
_entry.id   AF-A0A4Z0WHH1-F1
#
_cell.length_a   1.000
_cell.length_b   1.000
_cell.length_c   1.000
_cell.angle_alpha   90.00
_cell.angle_beta   90.00
_cell.angle_gamma   90.00
#
_symmetry.space_group_name_H-M   'P 1'
#
loop_
_entity.id
_entity.type
_entity.pdbx_description
1 polymer ?
#
loop_
_entity_poly.entity_id
_entity_poly.type
_entity_poly.pdbx_seq_one_letter_code
_entity_poly.pdbx_strand_id
1 'polypeptide(L)'
;MTRSPNRPLCCRPTSCRHNPDRGLSPLHPVDLWNGSMLTLLTVLALFIVLGLGAYAGWLHWRLWQHRRQIAQQEAGYQRQRQVHEDYLIDSIRIIAQNMVEEDLNISEGSIRIRFLLEGMELPAEERARFQAFDDLYEQVRELDTHQARQALTPQERLRQDQVREAHEREHRTRVLEAARLIRRYEFEGFGSGAGSD
;
A
#
# COMPACT_ATOMS: atom_id res chain seq x y z
N MET A 1 100.25 65.29 17.01
CA MET A 1 100.96 66.11 16.02
C MET A 1 102.10 65.28 15.44
N THR A 2 101.96 64.74 14.22
CA THR A 2 103.03 64.54 13.22
C THR A 2 102.36 64.08 11.92
N ARG A 3 102.18 65.03 11.00
CA ARG A 3 101.96 64.81 9.55
C ARG A 3 103.17 64.04 9.01
N SER A 4 103.07 63.14 8.02
CA SER A 4 102.93 63.40 6.56
C SER A 4 103.67 62.23 5.84
N PRO A 5 103.67 62.07 4.50
CA PRO A 5 102.62 62.26 3.48
C PRO A 5 102.55 61.14 2.41
N ASN A 6 101.51 61.23 1.56
CA ASN A 6 101.47 60.99 0.11
C ASN A 6 102.01 59.67 -0.49
N ARG A 7 101.09 58.89 -1.07
CA ARG A 7 101.19 58.46 -2.48
C ARG A 7 99.83 58.56 -3.19
N PRO A 8 99.82 58.80 -4.52
CA PRO A 8 98.72 59.44 -5.21
C PRO A 8 97.78 58.48 -5.95
N LEU A 9 96.64 59.08 -6.31
CA LEU A 9 95.59 58.68 -7.25
C LEU A 9 96.09 57.89 -8.47
N CYS A 10 95.40 56.80 -8.79
CA CYS A 10 95.22 56.34 -10.16
C CYS A 10 93.81 55.76 -10.36
N CYS A 11 93.16 56.31 -11.37
CA CYS A 11 91.80 56.13 -11.83
C CYS A 11 91.43 54.67 -12.14
N ARG A 12 90.17 54.28 -11.87
CA ARG A 12 89.46 53.33 -12.73
C ARG A 12 88.23 54.00 -13.32
N PRO A 13 88.12 54.09 -14.65
CA PRO A 13 87.02 54.76 -15.31
C PRO A 13 85.82 53.82 -15.45
N THR A 14 84.64 54.42 -15.34
CA THR A 14 83.42 54.14 -16.13
C THR A 14 83.11 52.69 -16.51
N SER A 15 82.05 52.15 -15.92
CA SER A 15 81.04 51.41 -16.71
C SER A 15 79.73 51.33 -15.94
N CYS A 16 78.90 52.37 -16.09
CA CYS A 16 77.46 52.21 -15.98
C CYS A 16 77.05 51.24 -17.10
N ARG A 17 76.84 49.97 -16.76
CA ARG A 17 76.13 49.05 -17.66
C ARG A 17 74.72 48.88 -17.11
N HIS A 18 73.85 49.72 -17.66
CA HIS A 18 72.41 49.52 -17.71
C HIS A 18 72.16 48.03 -18.01
N ASN A 19 71.45 47.32 -17.12
CA ASN A 19 71.00 45.96 -17.35
C ASN A 19 69.53 46.01 -17.76
N PRO A 20 69.19 45.99 -19.06
CA PRO A 20 67.82 46.02 -19.54
C PRO A 20 67.26 44.60 -19.72
N ASP A 21 67.63 43.61 -18.90
CA ASP A 21 67.05 42.26 -19.02
C ASP A 21 66.16 41.94 -17.82
N ARG A 22 65.05 42.69 -17.69
CA ARG A 22 63.79 42.09 -17.19
C ARG A 22 63.17 41.35 -18.37
N GLY A 23 63.61 40.14 -18.63
CA GLY A 23 63.16 39.39 -19.80
C GLY A 23 63.21 37.89 -19.58
N LEU A 24 62.03 37.32 -19.37
CA LEU A 24 61.70 35.91 -19.50
C LEU A 24 62.42 34.95 -18.53
N SER A 25 61.76 34.69 -17.40
CA SER A 25 61.87 33.39 -16.74
C SER A 25 61.63 32.28 -17.77
N PRO A 26 62.47 31.23 -17.84
CA PRO A 26 62.24 30.13 -18.75
C PRO A 26 60.95 29.42 -18.35
N LEU A 27 59.98 29.38 -19.26
CA LEU A 27 58.81 28.52 -19.15
C LEU A 27 59.33 27.08 -18.96
N HIS A 28 59.12 26.52 -17.77
CA HIS A 28 59.57 25.16 -17.50
C HIS A 28 58.72 24.19 -18.35
N PRO A 29 59.32 23.22 -19.04
CA PRO A 29 58.60 22.28 -19.93
C PRO A 29 57.55 21.42 -19.20
N VAL A 30 57.51 21.45 -17.87
CA VAL A 30 56.49 20.79 -17.05
C VAL A 30 55.13 21.46 -17.13
N ASP A 31 55.05 22.75 -17.45
CA ASP A 31 53.78 23.51 -17.46
C ASP A 31 52.87 23.12 -18.64
N LEU A 32 53.46 22.68 -19.76
CA LEU A 32 52.72 22.20 -20.93
C LEU A 32 52.18 20.77 -20.74
N TRP A 33 52.86 19.93 -19.96
CA TRP A 33 52.40 18.59 -19.60
C TRP A 33 51.29 18.61 -18.53
N ASN A 34 51.38 19.56 -17.58
CA ASN A 34 50.39 19.74 -16.51
C ASN A 34 49.01 20.14 -17.05
N GLY A 35 48.96 20.95 -18.12
CA GLY A 35 47.71 21.37 -18.76
C GLY A 35 46.96 20.21 -19.43
N SER A 36 47.66 19.36 -20.19
CA SER A 36 47.05 18.20 -20.84
C SER A 36 46.60 17.11 -19.85
N MET A 37 47.33 16.92 -18.75
CA MET A 37 46.91 16.01 -17.68
C MET A 37 45.65 16.53 -16.97
N LEU A 38 45.60 17.83 -16.67
CA LEU A 38 44.45 18.45 -16.00
C LEU A 38 43.16 18.39 -16.84
N THR A 39 43.27 18.59 -18.16
CA THR A 39 42.10 18.49 -19.05
C THR A 39 41.56 17.07 -19.14
N LEU A 40 42.43 16.05 -19.20
CA LEU A 40 42.01 14.64 -19.17
C LEU A 40 41.29 14.28 -17.87
N LEU A 41 41.81 14.70 -16.71
CA LEU A 41 41.16 14.49 -15.42
C LEU A 41 39.81 15.19 -15.31
N THR A 42 39.71 16.41 -15.85
CA THR A 42 38.46 17.19 -15.85
C THR A 42 37.40 16.53 -16.73
N VAL A 43 37.79 16.07 -17.92
CA VAL A 43 36.89 15.35 -18.84
C VAL A 43 36.43 14.04 -18.20
N LEU A 44 37.34 13.27 -17.60
CA LEU A 44 37.00 12.03 -16.89
C LEU A 44 36.03 12.29 -15.73
N ALA A 45 36.29 13.31 -14.91
CA ALA A 45 35.41 13.70 -13.81
C ALA A 45 34.01 14.09 -14.33
N LEU A 46 33.93 14.84 -15.43
CA LEU A 46 32.67 15.20 -16.05
C LEU A 46 31.90 13.96 -16.55
N PHE A 47 32.58 13.01 -17.19
CA PHE A 47 31.97 11.75 -17.61
C PHE A 47 31.42 10.94 -16.43
N ILE A 48 32.17 10.86 -15.32
CA ILE A 48 31.73 10.18 -14.11
C ILE A 48 30.49 10.87 -13.53
N VAL A 49 30.51 12.20 -13.40
CA VAL A 49 29.38 12.98 -12.88
C VAL A 49 28.14 12.83 -13.76
N LEU A 50 28.29 12.89 -15.09
CA LEU A 50 27.18 12.66 -16.03
C LEU A 50 26.64 11.24 -15.95
N GLY A 51 27.51 10.23 -15.86
CA GLY A 51 27.11 8.83 -15.70
C GLY A 51 26.34 8.59 -14.41
N LEU A 52 26.83 9.14 -13.29
CA LEU A 52 26.15 9.06 -11.99
C LEU A 52 24.82 9.83 -11.99
N GLY A 53 24.77 11.02 -12.61
CA GLY A 53 23.54 11.81 -12.76
C GLY A 53 22.49 11.08 -13.59
N ALA A 54 22.89 10.48 -14.71
CA ALA A 54 22.01 9.67 -15.54
C ALA A 54 21.51 8.43 -14.78
N TYR A 55 22.39 7.75 -14.05
CA TYR A 55 22.01 6.58 -13.25
C TYR A 55 21.05 6.94 -12.12
N ALA A 56 21.32 8.01 -11.37
CA ALA A 56 20.44 8.50 -10.32
C ALA A 56 19.07 8.93 -10.87
N GLY A 57 19.04 9.61 -12.02
CA GLY A 57 17.80 9.97 -12.71
C GLY A 57 17.00 8.75 -13.16
N TRP A 58 17.67 7.75 -13.75
CA TRP A 58 17.04 6.49 -14.14
C TRP A 58 16.47 5.74 -12.93
N LEU A 59 17.21 5.66 -11.84
CA LEU A 59 16.77 5.02 -10.60
C LEU A 59 15.58 5.75 -9.97
N HIS A 60 15.60 7.08 -9.95
CA HIS A 60 14.50 7.89 -9.45
C HIS A 60 13.23 7.69 -10.28
N TRP A 61 13.35 7.67 -11.61
CA TRP A 61 12.23 7.39 -12.50
C TRP A 61 11.64 6.00 -12.28
N ARG A 62 12.50 4.98 -12.13
CA ARG A 62 12.07 3.60 -11.85
C ARG A 62 11.34 3.50 -10.50
N LEU A 63 11.85 4.16 -9.46
CA LEU A 63 11.20 4.21 -8.15
C LEU A 63 9.84 4.92 -8.21
N TRP A 64 9.75 6.02 -8.94
CA TRP A 64 8.50 6.75 -9.13
C TRP A 64 7.43 5.89 -9.84
N GLN A 65 7.81 5.17 -10.90
CA GLN A 65 6.90 4.25 -11.57
C GLN A 65 6.42 3.14 -10.64
N HIS A 66 7.33 2.52 -9.88
CA HIS A 66 6.99 1.46 -8.94
C HIS A 66 6.03 1.94 -7.85
N ARG A 67 6.31 3.11 -7.25
CA ARG A 67 5.42 3.74 -6.25
C ARG A 67 4.03 4.02 -6.83
N ARG A 68 3.97 4.50 -8.07
CA ARG A 68 2.69 4.77 -8.75
C ARG A 68 1.90 3.49 -8.99
N GLN A 69 2.56 2.40 -9.37
CA GLN A 69 1.90 1.10 -9.56
C GLN A 69 1.35 0.56 -8.23
N ILE A 70 2.13 0.60 -7.15
CA ILE A 70 1.68 0.21 -5.81
C ILE A 70 0.47 1.03 -5.38
N ALA A 71 0.56 2.37 -5.47
CA ALA A 71 -0.55 3.25 -5.09
C ALA A 71 -1.83 2.98 -5.90
N GLN A 72 -1.70 2.62 -7.19
CA GLN A 72 -2.84 2.23 -8.01
C GLN A 72 -3.43 0.87 -7.59
N GLN A 73 -2.59 -0.11 -7.25
CA GLN A 73 -3.03 -1.40 -6.75
C GLN A 73 -3.74 -1.27 -5.40
N GLU A 74 -3.15 -0.52 -4.46
CA GLU A 74 -3.75 -0.22 -3.16
C GLU A 74 -5.11 0.48 -3.34
N ALA A 75 -5.19 1.52 -4.17
CA ALA A 75 -6.45 2.21 -4.44
C ALA A 75 -7.49 1.33 -5.16
N GLY A 76 -7.06 0.34 -5.94
CA GLY A 76 -7.94 -0.65 -6.56
C GLY A 76 -8.47 -1.63 -5.53
N TYR A 77 -7.60 -2.12 -4.64
CA TYR A 77 -7.94 -3.05 -3.57
C TYR A 77 -8.91 -2.43 -2.56
N GLN A 78 -8.67 -1.19 -2.14
CA GLN A 78 -9.58 -0.47 -1.24
C GLN A 78 -10.97 -0.30 -1.85
N ARG A 79 -11.05 0.01 -3.17
CA ARG A 79 -12.33 0.08 -3.87
C ARG A 79 -13.04 -1.26 -3.95
N GLN A 80 -12.30 -2.34 -4.22
CA GLN A 80 -12.89 -3.69 -4.25
C GLN A 80 -13.42 -4.12 -2.87
N ARG A 81 -12.69 -3.78 -1.80
CA ARG A 81 -13.16 -4.00 -0.41
C ARG A 81 -14.47 -3.25 -0.15
N GLN A 82 -14.52 -1.96 -0.45
CA GLN A 82 -15.74 -1.16 -0.27
C GLN A 82 -16.93 -1.73 -1.05
N VAL A 83 -16.74 -2.08 -2.32
CA VAL A 83 -17.80 -2.69 -3.15
C VAL A 83 -18.26 -4.03 -2.56
N HIS A 84 -17.34 -4.82 -2.01
CA HIS A 84 -17.69 -6.09 -1.36
C HIS A 84 -18.47 -5.88 -0.06
N GLU A 85 -18.06 -4.92 0.77
CA GLU A 85 -18.75 -4.54 2.01
C GLU A 85 -20.17 -4.05 1.71
N ASP A 86 -20.31 -3.12 0.76
CA ASP A 86 -21.62 -2.62 0.31
C ASP A 86 -22.52 -3.76 -0.19
N TYR A 87 -21.95 -4.68 -0.97
CA TYR A 87 -22.66 -5.86 -1.46
C TYR A 87 -23.17 -6.76 -0.33
N LEU A 88 -22.35 -7.03 0.70
CA LEU A 88 -22.75 -7.85 1.84
C LEU A 88 -23.90 -7.18 2.61
N ILE A 89 -23.76 -5.88 2.90
CA ILE A 89 -24.77 -5.10 3.64
C ILE A 89 -26.10 -5.07 2.88
N ASP A 90 -26.07 -4.73 1.58
CA ASP A 90 -27.28 -4.66 0.76
C ASP A 90 -27.93 -6.04 0.61
N SER A 91 -27.13 -7.09 0.40
CA SER A 91 -27.65 -8.46 0.29
C SER A 91 -28.36 -8.89 1.57
N ILE A 92 -27.75 -8.66 2.73
CA ILE A 92 -28.35 -8.98 4.03
C ILE A 92 -29.65 -8.19 4.24
N ARG A 93 -29.67 -6.90 3.90
CA ARG A 93 -30.87 -6.06 4.02
C ARG A 93 -32.01 -6.53 3.13
N ILE A 94 -31.74 -6.86 1.88
CA ILE A 94 -32.74 -7.38 0.93
C ILE A 94 -33.31 -8.70 1.44
N ILE A 95 -32.45 -9.62 1.89
CA ILE A 95 -32.91 -10.93 2.40
C ILE A 95 -33.75 -10.72 3.67
N ALA A 96 -33.30 -9.89 4.60
CA ALA A 96 -34.05 -9.60 5.82
C ALA A 96 -35.40 -8.95 5.54
N GLN A 97 -35.48 -8.08 4.53
CA GLN A 97 -36.74 -7.49 4.07
C GLN A 97 -37.68 -8.56 3.53
N ASN A 98 -37.22 -9.41 2.60
CA ASN A 98 -38.04 -10.48 2.03
C ASN A 98 -38.53 -11.48 3.09
N MET A 99 -37.73 -11.73 4.13
CA MET A 99 -38.17 -12.55 5.27
C MET A 99 -39.29 -11.89 6.08
N VAL A 100 -39.23 -10.57 6.29
CA VAL A 100 -40.26 -9.81 7.02
C VAL A 100 -41.54 -9.68 6.20
N GLU A 101 -41.42 -9.58 4.89
CA GLU A 101 -42.54 -9.52 3.93
C GLU A 101 -43.15 -10.90 3.64
N GLU A 102 -42.58 -11.98 4.19
CA GLU A 102 -43.00 -13.37 4.00
C GLU A 102 -42.85 -13.91 2.56
N ASP A 103 -42.11 -13.20 1.71
CA ASP A 103 -41.77 -13.60 0.33
C ASP A 103 -40.62 -14.63 0.27
N LEU A 104 -39.93 -14.85 1.39
CA LEU A 104 -38.85 -15.81 1.52
C LEU A 104 -39.04 -16.66 2.78
N ASN A 105 -38.78 -17.96 2.67
CA ASN A 105 -38.80 -18.86 3.82
C ASN A 105 -37.74 -18.41 4.87
N ILE A 106 -38.15 -18.38 6.13
CA ILE A 106 -37.33 -18.04 7.29
C ILE A 106 -36.08 -18.91 7.38
N SER A 107 -36.17 -20.23 7.15
CA SER A 107 -35.00 -21.12 7.21
C SER A 107 -33.98 -20.78 6.12
N GLU A 108 -34.46 -20.58 4.88
CA GLU A 108 -33.62 -20.18 3.75
C GLU A 108 -32.96 -18.82 3.95
N GLY A 109 -33.74 -17.82 4.39
CA GLY A 109 -33.22 -16.49 4.69
C GLY A 109 -32.19 -16.51 5.82
N SER A 110 -32.42 -17.31 6.86
CA SER A 110 -31.49 -17.45 7.99
C SER A 110 -30.16 -18.05 7.58
N ILE A 111 -30.18 -19.10 6.73
CA ILE A 111 -28.96 -19.70 6.19
C ILE A 111 -28.16 -18.66 5.39
N ARG A 112 -28.81 -17.91 4.50
CA ARG A 112 -28.12 -16.91 3.67
C ARG A 112 -27.55 -15.78 4.50
N ILE A 113 -28.34 -15.22 5.43
CA ILE A 113 -27.89 -14.13 6.30
C ILE A 113 -26.74 -14.60 7.18
N ARG A 114 -26.79 -15.82 7.76
CA ARG A 114 -25.70 -16.39 8.55
C ARG A 114 -24.36 -16.37 7.80
N PHE A 115 -24.33 -16.89 6.57
CA PHE A 115 -23.09 -16.95 5.79
C PHE A 115 -22.59 -15.55 5.37
N LEU A 116 -23.50 -14.62 5.07
CA LEU A 116 -23.11 -13.23 4.79
C LEU A 116 -22.56 -12.54 6.04
N LEU A 117 -23.14 -12.80 7.22
CA LEU A 117 -22.65 -12.32 8.51
C LEU A 117 -21.29 -12.93 8.88
N GLU A 118 -20.97 -14.15 8.46
CA GLU A 118 -19.64 -14.75 8.64
C GLU A 118 -18.56 -14.06 7.79
N GLY A 119 -18.95 -13.50 6.64
CA GLY A 119 -18.07 -12.69 5.80
C GLY A 119 -17.82 -11.28 6.33
N MET A 120 -18.63 -10.80 7.27
CA MET A 120 -18.43 -9.53 7.97
C MET A 120 -17.71 -9.82 9.28
N GLU A 121 -16.48 -9.32 9.46
CA GLU A 121 -15.68 -9.52 10.67
C GLU A 121 -16.24 -8.70 11.86
N LEU A 122 -17.48 -8.99 12.24
CA LEU A 122 -18.22 -8.29 13.29
C LEU A 122 -17.61 -8.57 14.67
N PRO A 123 -17.56 -7.57 15.58
CA PRO A 123 -17.29 -7.80 16.99
C PRO A 123 -18.26 -8.83 17.59
N ALA A 124 -17.79 -9.63 18.55
CA ALA A 124 -18.59 -10.69 19.15
C ALA A 124 -19.91 -10.19 19.78
N GLU A 125 -19.89 -8.99 20.38
CA GLU A 125 -21.08 -8.36 20.97
C GLU A 125 -22.14 -8.00 19.92
N GLU A 126 -21.71 -7.64 18.71
CA GLU A 126 -22.61 -7.33 17.61
C GLU A 126 -23.14 -8.60 16.96
N ARG A 127 -22.26 -9.60 16.75
CA ARG A 127 -22.65 -10.91 16.23
C ARG A 127 -23.70 -11.59 17.11
N ALA A 128 -23.60 -11.43 18.44
CA ALA A 128 -24.57 -11.97 19.39
C ALA A 128 -26.00 -11.45 19.15
N ARG A 129 -26.17 -10.23 18.61
CA ARG A 129 -27.50 -9.67 18.30
C ARG A 129 -28.21 -10.40 17.16
N PHE A 130 -27.46 -11.15 16.36
CA PHE A 130 -27.94 -11.89 15.19
C PHE A 130 -27.88 -13.41 15.39
N GLN A 131 -27.63 -13.88 16.62
CA GLN A 131 -27.51 -15.31 16.94
C GLN A 131 -28.74 -16.14 16.57
N ALA A 132 -29.92 -15.54 16.47
CA ALA A 132 -31.14 -16.23 16.08
C ALA A 132 -31.04 -16.94 14.70
N PHE A 133 -30.24 -16.40 13.77
CA PHE A 133 -29.99 -17.04 12.48
C PHE A 133 -29.11 -18.29 12.61
N ASP A 134 -28.10 -18.24 13.49
CA ASP A 134 -27.22 -19.37 13.80
C ASP A 134 -28.02 -20.48 14.52
N ASP A 135 -28.86 -20.10 15.49
CA ASP A 135 -29.73 -21.03 16.22
C ASP A 135 -30.65 -21.83 15.28
N LEU A 136 -31.35 -21.15 14.35
CA LEU A 136 -32.22 -21.84 13.41
C LEU A 136 -31.42 -22.69 12.43
N TYR A 137 -30.27 -22.20 11.96
CA TYR A 137 -29.38 -22.97 11.09
C TYR A 137 -28.99 -24.30 11.73
N GLU A 138 -28.57 -24.29 13.00
CA GLU A 138 -28.14 -25.50 13.71
C GLU A 138 -29.26 -26.55 13.80
N GLN A 139 -30.52 -26.14 13.91
CA GLN A 139 -31.66 -27.07 13.90
C GLN A 139 -31.95 -27.69 12.53
N VAL A 140 -31.69 -26.95 11.44
CA VAL A 140 -32.10 -27.37 10.08
C VAL A 140 -30.94 -27.86 9.21
N ARG A 141 -29.68 -27.71 9.65
CA ARG A 141 -28.48 -28.03 8.85
C ARG A 141 -28.36 -29.51 8.49
N GLU A 142 -28.91 -30.41 9.32
CA GLU A 142 -28.84 -31.85 9.13
C GLU A 142 -29.96 -32.38 8.22
N LEU A 143 -30.95 -31.54 7.90
CA LEU A 143 -32.01 -31.89 6.97
C LEU A 143 -31.47 -31.92 5.54
N ASP A 144 -31.94 -32.88 4.73
CA ASP A 144 -31.44 -33.02 3.37
C ASP A 144 -31.80 -31.80 2.52
N THR A 145 -30.80 -31.27 1.84
CA THR A 145 -30.90 -30.18 0.88
C THR A 145 -30.43 -30.64 -0.49
N HIS A 146 -30.78 -29.88 -1.53
CA HIS A 146 -30.32 -30.09 -2.91
C HIS A 146 -30.46 -31.55 -3.41
N GLN A 147 -29.33 -32.18 -3.76
CA GLN A 147 -29.29 -33.52 -4.35
C GLN A 147 -29.73 -34.61 -3.37
N ALA A 148 -29.39 -34.48 -2.08
CA ALA A 148 -29.81 -35.43 -1.06
C ALA A 148 -31.34 -35.46 -0.91
N ARG A 149 -31.99 -34.29 -1.04
CA ARG A 149 -33.46 -34.17 -1.03
C ARG A 149 -34.13 -34.83 -2.23
N GLN A 150 -33.45 -34.94 -3.37
CA GLN A 150 -34.00 -35.63 -4.56
C GLN A 150 -33.95 -37.15 -4.43
N ALA A 151 -33.04 -37.68 -3.61
CA ALA A 151 -32.93 -39.11 -3.35
C ALA A 151 -33.95 -39.62 -2.30
N LEU A 152 -34.65 -38.70 -1.61
CA LEU A 152 -35.65 -39.05 -0.61
C LEU A 152 -36.91 -39.65 -1.20
N THR A 153 -37.47 -40.62 -0.49
CA THR A 153 -38.84 -41.05 -0.74
C THR A 153 -39.84 -39.92 -0.43
N PRO A 154 -41.03 -39.91 -1.05
CA PRO A 154 -42.06 -38.91 -0.74
C PRO A 154 -42.41 -38.83 0.76
N GLN A 155 -42.36 -39.96 1.46
CA GLN A 155 -42.65 -40.04 2.89
C GLN A 155 -41.54 -39.42 3.75
N GLU A 156 -40.27 -39.67 3.42
CA GLU A 156 -39.13 -39.06 4.12
C GLU A 156 -39.08 -37.55 3.88
N ARG A 157 -39.32 -37.11 2.64
CA ARG A 157 -39.39 -35.69 2.30
C ARG A 157 -40.48 -34.99 3.10
N LEU A 158 -41.67 -35.58 3.20
CA LEU A 158 -42.77 -35.02 4.00
C LEU A 158 -42.41 -34.95 5.48
N ARG A 159 -41.77 -35.99 6.04
CA ARG A 159 -41.30 -35.99 7.43
C ARG A 159 -40.30 -34.86 7.67
N GLN A 160 -39.31 -34.70 6.80
CA GLN A 160 -38.33 -33.62 6.93
C GLN A 160 -38.95 -32.24 6.78
N ASP A 161 -39.93 -32.07 5.89
CA ASP A 161 -40.64 -30.80 5.74
C ASP A 161 -41.43 -30.46 7.01
N GLN A 162 -42.06 -31.43 7.67
CA GLN A 162 -42.73 -31.22 8.96
C GLN A 162 -41.74 -30.82 10.06
N VAL A 163 -40.56 -31.47 10.13
CA VAL A 163 -39.50 -31.10 11.08
C VAL A 163 -39.03 -29.67 10.81
N ARG A 164 -38.79 -29.33 9.54
CA ARG A 164 -38.37 -27.98 9.13
C ARG A 164 -39.40 -26.93 9.54
N GLU A 165 -40.67 -27.14 9.24
CA GLU A 165 -41.75 -26.22 9.63
C GLU A 165 -41.87 -26.07 11.15
N ALA A 166 -41.63 -27.15 11.92
CA ALA A 166 -41.68 -27.09 13.38
C ALA A 166 -40.59 -26.16 13.94
N HIS A 167 -39.34 -26.32 13.48
CA HIS A 167 -38.24 -25.43 13.87
C HIS A 167 -38.44 -24.00 13.35
N GLU A 168 -38.92 -23.82 12.13
CA GLU A 168 -39.26 -22.50 11.60
C GLU A 168 -40.28 -21.80 12.49
N ARG A 169 -41.34 -22.48 12.92
CA ARG A 169 -42.34 -21.92 13.83
C ARG A 169 -41.76 -21.57 15.20
N GLU A 170 -40.93 -22.44 15.77
CA GLU A 170 -40.29 -22.23 17.07
C GLU A 170 -39.37 -21.01 17.09
N HIS A 171 -38.59 -20.83 16.03
CA HIS A 171 -37.61 -19.74 15.93
C HIS A 171 -38.15 -18.46 15.26
N ARG A 172 -39.33 -18.51 14.63
CA ARG A 172 -39.92 -17.44 13.81
C ARG A 172 -39.83 -16.07 14.46
N THR A 173 -40.30 -15.94 15.71
CA THR A 173 -40.35 -14.66 16.39
C THR A 173 -38.95 -14.05 16.55
N ARG A 174 -38.00 -14.83 17.09
CA ARG A 174 -36.62 -14.38 17.33
C ARG A 174 -35.90 -14.03 16.03
N VAL A 175 -36.08 -14.84 14.99
CA VAL A 175 -35.45 -14.61 13.68
C VAL A 175 -36.03 -13.37 13.00
N LEU A 176 -37.34 -13.18 13.02
CA LEU A 176 -37.97 -11.98 12.42
C LEU A 176 -37.64 -10.71 13.21
N GLU A 177 -37.47 -10.79 14.52
CA GLU A 177 -36.94 -9.67 15.32
C GLU A 177 -35.51 -9.31 14.92
N ALA A 178 -34.63 -10.30 14.76
CA ALA A 178 -33.27 -10.09 14.25
C ALA A 178 -33.26 -9.52 12.82
N ALA A 179 -34.13 -10.00 11.92
CA ALA A 179 -34.28 -9.46 10.57
C ALA A 179 -34.77 -7.99 10.58
N ARG A 180 -35.70 -7.64 11.48
CA ARG A 180 -36.12 -6.25 11.67
C ARG A 180 -35.02 -5.38 12.27
N LEU A 181 -34.16 -5.95 13.12
CA LEU A 181 -33.00 -5.25 13.68
C LEU A 181 -32.00 -4.91 12.58
N ILE A 182 -31.66 -5.86 11.70
CA ILE A 182 -30.77 -5.67 10.54
C ILE A 182 -31.16 -4.43 9.72
N ARG A 183 -32.45 -4.24 9.47
CA ARG A 183 -32.95 -3.11 8.66
C ARG A 183 -32.65 -1.73 9.24
N ARG A 184 -32.47 -1.64 10.57
CA ARG A 184 -32.14 -0.40 11.27
C ARG A 184 -30.71 -0.40 11.80
N TYR A 185 -29.97 -1.49 11.58
CA TYR A 185 -28.61 -1.62 12.03
C TYR A 185 -27.68 -0.84 11.11
N GLU A 186 -26.83 -0.03 11.72
CA GLU A 186 -25.76 0.65 11.02
C GLU A 186 -24.53 -0.23 11.08
N PHE A 187 -24.13 -0.74 9.92
CA PHE A 187 -22.96 -1.60 9.82
C PHE A 187 -21.72 -0.70 9.73
N GLU A 188 -21.09 -0.40 10.87
CA GLU A 188 -19.89 0.45 10.93
C GLU A 188 -18.64 -0.31 10.48
N GLY A 189 -18.23 -0.10 9.22
CA GLY A 189 -16.85 -0.33 8.75
C GLY A 189 -16.14 -1.60 9.25
N PHE A 190 -16.81 -2.76 9.15
CA PHE A 190 -16.31 -4.07 9.58
C PHE A 190 -15.22 -4.59 8.66
N GLY A 191 -14.03 -3.99 8.80
CA GLY A 191 -12.87 -4.17 7.94
C GLY A 191 -11.76 -3.12 8.13
N SER A 192 -11.98 -2.13 9.01
CA SER A 192 -11.01 -1.06 9.31
C SER A 192 -9.89 -1.46 10.29
N GLY A 193 -9.92 -2.68 10.84
CA GLY A 193 -8.99 -3.16 11.88
C GLY A 193 -8.06 -4.28 11.43
N ALA A 194 -7.14 -4.03 10.50
CA ALA A 194 -5.98 -4.91 10.28
C ALA A 194 -4.83 -4.12 9.64
N GLY A 195 -4.06 -3.37 10.45
CA GLY A 195 -2.86 -2.68 9.97
C GLY A 195 -2.27 -1.57 10.84
N SER A 196 -2.54 -1.55 12.14
CA SER A 196 -1.84 -0.65 13.07
C SER A 196 -1.38 -1.43 14.30
N ASP A 197 -0.33 -2.23 14.12
CA ASP A 197 0.63 -2.61 15.16
C ASP A 197 2.03 -2.66 14.52
#